data_AF-N6X5C6-F1
#
_entry.id   AF-N6X5C6-F1
#
_cell.length_a   1.000
_cell.length_b   1.000
_cell.length_c   1.000
_cell.angle_alpha   90.00
_cell.angle_beta   90.00
_cell.angle_gamma   90.00
#
_symmetry.space_group_name_H-M   'P 1'
#
loop_
_entity.id
_entity.type
_entity.pdbx_description
1 polymer ?
#
loop_
_entity_poly.entity_id
_entity_poly.type
_entity_poly.pdbx_seq_one_letter_code
_entity_poly.pdbx_strand_id
1 'polypeptide(L)'
;MRDRDWFDRRVWLDVPIRRLDCYQCGARAAERLSWLDTGERITHRLRAWIEALVQILPIAHVAQLTGLHWHTIKRIDHRRLQTRYGTFDAQGVRRLVMDEFALHKGHRYATVIMDA
;
A
#
# COMPACT_ATOMS: atom_id res chain seq x y z
N MET A 1 -5.04 15.67 6.31
CA MET A 1 -4.55 14.51 5.51
C MET A 1 -3.08 14.29 5.83
N ARG A 2 -2.61 13.05 5.85
CA ARG A 2 -1.19 12.73 6.09
C ARG A 2 -0.41 12.83 4.79
N ASP A 3 0.68 13.60 4.82
CA ASP A 3 1.61 13.75 3.69
C ASP A 3 3.03 13.31 4.09
N ARG A 4 4.00 13.32 3.17
CA ARG A 4 5.40 12.95 3.46
C ARG A 4 6.03 13.87 4.51
N ASP A 5 6.89 13.30 5.34
CA ASP A 5 7.66 14.06 6.34
C ASP A 5 8.62 15.06 5.69
N TRP A 6 8.80 16.19 6.36
CA TRP A 6 9.74 17.24 6.00
C TRP A 6 10.68 17.51 7.17
N PHE A 7 12.00 17.41 6.94
CA PHE A 7 13.03 17.68 7.94
C PHE A 7 12.71 17.07 9.32
N ASP A 8 12.43 15.77 9.35
CA ASP A 8 12.05 14.97 10.53
C ASP A 8 10.76 15.39 11.24
N ARG A 9 9.95 16.26 10.62
CA ARG A 9 8.63 16.64 11.11
C ARG A 9 7.55 15.92 10.33
N ARG A 10 6.59 15.38 11.08
CA ARG A 10 5.34 14.85 10.53
C ARG A 10 4.52 16.01 9.97
N VAL A 11 4.06 15.84 8.73
CA VAL A 11 3.27 16.85 8.01
C VAL A 11 1.84 16.37 7.85
N TRP A 12 0.91 17.24 8.24
CA TRP A 12 -0.50 17.11 7.95
C TRP A 12 -0.96 18.29 7.11
N LEU A 13 -1.64 17.99 6.01
CA LEU A 13 -2.26 19.00 5.15
C LEU A 13 -3.72 19.20 5.59
N ASP A 14 -4.11 20.44 5.83
CA ASP A 14 -5.51 20.82 5.94
C ASP A 14 -5.98 21.36 4.59
N VAL A 15 -6.85 20.60 3.93
CA VAL A 15 -7.29 20.89 2.56
C VAL A 15 -8.80 20.76 2.51
N PRO A 16 -9.53 21.85 2.20
CA PRO A 16 -10.98 21.79 2.07
C PRO A 16 -11.34 21.05 0.77
N ILE A 17 -11.89 19.84 0.89
CA ILE A 17 -12.43 19.10 -0.26
C ILE A 17 -13.86 19.58 -0.51
N ARG A 18 -14.10 20.17 -1.68
CA ARG A 18 -15.42 20.66 -2.06
C ARG A 18 -16.33 19.51 -2.49
N ARG A 19 -17.64 19.65 -2.26
CA ARG A 19 -18.67 18.83 -2.90
C ARG A 19 -19.18 19.57 -4.13
N LEU A 20 -19.19 18.90 -5.27
CA LEU A 20 -19.56 19.45 -6.57
C LEU A 20 -20.88 18.81 -7.02
N ASP A 21 -21.81 19.63 -7.48
CA ASP A 21 -23.04 19.20 -8.13
C ASP A 21 -22.82 19.17 -9.65
N CYS A 22 -23.11 18.04 -10.29
CA CYS A 22 -23.05 17.93 -11.75
C CYS A 22 -24.38 18.39 -12.36
N TYR A 23 -24.38 19.51 -13.08
CA TYR A 23 -25.58 20.04 -13.73
C TYR A 23 -26.08 19.20 -14.92
N GLN A 24 -25.27 18.29 -15.45
CA GLN A 24 -25.65 17.45 -16.58
C GLN A 24 -26.36 16.15 -16.16
N CYS A 25 -25.97 15.55 -15.03
CA CYS A 25 -26.54 14.28 -14.57
C CYS A 25 -27.14 14.32 -13.16
N GLY A 26 -27.10 15.46 -12.46
CA GLY A 26 -27.61 15.63 -11.10
C GLY A 26 -26.79 14.93 -10.01
N ALA A 27 -25.68 14.28 -10.35
CA ALA A 27 -24.84 13.57 -9.40
C ALA A 27 -24.07 14.54 -8.49
N ARG A 28 -23.85 14.13 -7.24
CA ARG A 28 -23.00 14.83 -6.28
C ARG A 28 -21.70 14.08 -6.07
N ALA A 29 -20.57 14.72 -6.30
CA ALA A 29 -19.26 14.12 -6.14
C ALA A 29 -18.35 14.98 -5.27
N ALA A 30 -17.40 14.36 -4.57
CA ALA A 30 -16.30 15.09 -3.98
C ALA A 30 -15.34 15.59 -5.08
N GLU A 31 -14.75 16.76 -4.87
CA GLU A 31 -13.69 17.31 -5.71
C GLU A 31 -12.56 16.28 -5.88
N ARG A 32 -12.17 16.04 -7.12
CA ARG A 32 -11.07 15.13 -7.44
C ARG A 32 -9.75 15.87 -7.35
N LEU A 33 -8.90 15.43 -6.44
CA LEU A 33 -7.55 15.95 -6.29
C LEU A 33 -6.57 15.04 -7.05
N SER A 34 -5.68 15.61 -7.84
CA SER A 34 -4.73 14.84 -8.66
C SER A 34 -3.70 14.07 -7.82
N TRP A 35 -3.47 14.49 -6.58
CA TRP A 35 -2.46 13.98 -5.65
C TRP A 35 -3.05 13.20 -4.46
N LEU A 36 -4.37 12.99 -4.44
CA LEU A 36 -5.08 12.27 -3.37
C LEU A 36 -6.25 11.47 -3.96
N ASP A 37 -6.32 10.18 -3.63
CA ASP A 37 -7.46 9.36 -4.02
C ASP A 37 -8.71 9.74 -3.23
N THR A 38 -9.87 9.63 -3.89
CA THR A 38 -11.18 9.90 -3.29
C THR A 38 -11.38 9.09 -2.01
N GLY A 39 -11.65 9.79 -0.90
CA GLY A 39 -11.91 9.17 0.42
C GLY A 39 -10.66 8.70 1.17
N GLU A 40 -9.46 8.75 0.58
CA GLU A 40 -8.22 8.41 1.27
C GLU A 40 -7.68 9.62 2.06
N ARG A 41 -6.93 9.34 3.12
CA ARG A 41 -6.30 10.37 3.98
C ARG A 41 -4.78 10.43 3.82
N ILE A 42 -4.23 9.75 2.80
CA ILE A 42 -2.80 9.61 2.53
C ILE A 42 -2.53 10.12 1.12
N THR A 43 -1.63 11.11 1.00
CA THR A 43 -1.23 11.67 -0.30
C THR A 43 -0.52 10.63 -1.15
N HIS A 44 -0.57 10.79 -2.48
CA HIS A 44 0.22 9.96 -3.42
C HIS A 44 1.71 10.06 -3.14
N ARG A 45 2.19 11.25 -2.76
CA ARG A 45 3.60 11.50 -2.40
C ARG A 45 4.06 10.62 -1.23
N LEU A 46 3.25 10.54 -0.17
CA LEU A 46 3.54 9.66 0.97
C LEU A 46 3.46 8.19 0.56
N ARG A 47 2.44 7.81 -0.23
CA ARG A 47 2.27 6.44 -0.71
C ARG A 47 3.49 5.96 -1.50
N ALA A 48 3.95 6.73 -2.48
CA ALA A 48 5.11 6.39 -3.29
C ALA A 48 6.37 6.20 -2.44
N TRP A 49 6.53 7.02 -1.39
CA TRP A 49 7.64 6.86 -0.45
C TRP A 49 7.53 5.56 0.36
N ILE A 50 6.34 5.23 0.86
CA ILE A 50 6.08 3.94 1.56
C ILE A 50 6.36 2.75 0.64
N GLU A 51 5.88 2.80 -0.60
CA GLU A 51 6.10 1.74 -1.59
C GLU A 51 7.56 1.53 -1.94
N ALA A 52 8.40 2.57 -1.86
CA ALA A 52 9.85 2.44 -1.98
C ALA A 52 10.46 1.81 -0.72
N LEU A 53 10.08 2.27 0.47
CA LEU A 53 10.61 1.78 1.74
C LEU A 53 10.33 0.28 1.97
N VAL A 54 9.11 -0.18 1.69
CA VAL A 54 8.73 -1.60 1.86
C VAL A 54 9.42 -2.55 0.87
N GLN A 55 10.22 -2.07 -0.08
CA GLN A 55 11.09 -2.94 -0.91
C GLN A 55 12.40 -3.28 -0.20
N ILE A 56 12.81 -2.47 0.77
CA ILE A 56 14.13 -2.58 1.42
C ILE A 56 14.04 -2.76 2.94
N LEU A 57 12.86 -2.54 3.53
CA LEU A 57 12.64 -2.64 4.97
C LEU A 57 11.39 -3.47 5.29
N PRO A 58 11.40 -4.22 6.42
CA PRO A 58 10.19 -4.86 6.93
C PRO A 58 9.07 -3.86 7.22
N ILE A 59 7.82 -4.26 7.00
CA ILE A 59 6.61 -3.44 7.23
C ILE A 59 6.60 -2.83 8.64
N ALA A 60 7.05 -3.58 9.66
CA ALA A 60 7.13 -3.10 11.04
C ALA A 60 8.07 -1.90 11.20
N HIS A 61 9.25 -1.93 10.56
CA HIS A 61 10.19 -0.80 10.58
C HIS A 61 9.66 0.39 9.80
N VAL A 62 8.97 0.16 8.67
CA VAL A 62 8.32 1.24 7.91
C VAL A 62 7.20 1.89 8.73
N ALA A 63 6.42 1.11 9.49
CA ALA A 63 5.40 1.62 10.40
C ALA A 63 6.02 2.50 11.50
N GLN A 64 7.13 2.06 12.10
CA GLN A 64 7.88 2.85 13.08
C GLN A 64 8.41 4.16 12.48
N LEU A 65 9.06 4.09 11.31
CA LEU A 65 9.66 5.24 10.63
C LEU A 65 8.61 6.29 10.24
N THR A 66 7.50 5.85 9.63
CA THR A 66 6.48 6.76 9.09
C THR A 66 5.43 7.18 10.12
N GLY A 67 5.37 6.49 11.26
CA GLY A 67 4.34 6.65 12.29
C GLY A 67 2.94 6.21 11.86
N LEU A 68 2.82 5.49 10.74
CA LEU A 68 1.55 4.96 10.25
C LEU A 68 1.26 3.59 10.86
N HIS A 69 -0.03 3.26 10.97
CA HIS A 69 -0.44 1.95 11.48
C HIS A 69 0.06 0.83 10.56
N TRP A 70 0.50 -0.27 11.15
CA TRP A 70 1.07 -1.42 10.42
C TRP A 70 0.15 -1.93 9.30
N HIS A 71 -1.15 -2.08 9.58
CA HIS A 71 -2.14 -2.50 8.57
C HIS A 71 -2.27 -1.51 7.40
N THR A 72 -2.05 -0.22 7.63
CA THR A 72 -2.08 0.79 6.56
C THR A 72 -0.93 0.56 5.58
N ILE A 73 0.28 0.32 6.11
CA ILE A 73 1.45 0.00 5.29
C ILE A 73 1.24 -1.33 4.57
N LYS A 74 0.75 -2.37 5.26
CA LYS A 74 0.42 -3.67 4.63
C LYS A 74 -0.58 -3.53 3.47
N ARG A 75 -1.63 -2.70 3.63
CA ARG A 75 -2.62 -2.46 2.58
C ARG A 75 -2.01 -1.77 1.36
N ILE A 76 -1.12 -0.79 1.58
CA ILE A 76 -0.40 -0.10 0.50
C ILE A 76 0.49 -1.10 -0.25
N ASP A 77 1.28 -1.88 0.49
CA ASP A 77 2.18 -2.88 -0.06
C ASP A 77 1.42 -3.95 -0.87
N HIS A 78 0.31 -4.46 -0.32
CA HIS A 78 -0.55 -5.41 -1.03
C HIS A 78 -1.09 -4.84 -2.34
N ARG A 79 -1.55 -3.58 -2.36
CA ARG A 79 -2.01 -2.93 -3.61
C ARG A 79 -0.88 -2.84 -4.63
N ARG A 80 0.33 -2.45 -4.20
CA ARG A 80 1.52 -2.41 -5.06
C ARG A 80 1.84 -3.78 -5.66
N LEU A 81 1.85 -4.83 -4.83
CA LEU A 81 2.08 -6.21 -5.28
C LEU A 81 1.00 -6.65 -6.26
N GLN A 82 -0.27 -6.34 -6.00
CA GLN A 82 -1.36 -6.64 -6.93
C GLN A 82 -1.20 -5.91 -8.26
N THR A 83 -0.78 -4.64 -8.25
CA THR A 83 -0.53 -3.91 -9.50
C THR A 83 0.63 -4.51 -10.29
N ARG A 84 1.70 -4.96 -9.61
CA ARG A 84 2.91 -5.46 -10.28
C ARG A 84 2.83 -6.93 -10.70
N TYR A 85 2.14 -7.76 -9.91
CA TYR A 85 2.14 -9.22 -10.03
C TYR A 85 0.73 -9.82 -10.04
N GLY A 86 -0.33 -9.01 -10.00
CA GLY A 86 -1.70 -9.51 -9.92
C GLY A 86 -2.20 -10.22 -11.18
N THR A 87 -1.57 -9.97 -12.32
CA THR A 87 -1.73 -10.79 -13.54
C THR A 87 -0.74 -11.94 -13.48
N PHE A 88 -1.07 -12.97 -12.71
CA PHE A 88 -0.32 -14.21 -12.67
C PHE A 88 -0.85 -15.15 -13.77
N ASP A 89 -0.01 -15.49 -14.74
CA ASP A 89 -0.33 -16.50 -15.73
C ASP A 89 0.18 -17.87 -15.25
N ALA A 90 -0.76 -18.78 -15.01
CA ALA A 90 -0.48 -20.14 -14.53
C ALA A 90 -0.39 -21.16 -15.67
N GLN A 91 -0.31 -20.73 -16.94
CA GLN A 91 -0.19 -21.65 -18.07
C GLN A 91 1.00 -22.59 -17.91
N GLY A 92 0.73 -23.89 -17.96
CA GLY A 92 1.74 -24.94 -17.79
C GLY A 92 1.93 -25.43 -16.35
N VAL A 93 1.49 -24.66 -15.34
CA VAL A 93 1.51 -25.09 -13.94
C VAL A 93 0.42 -26.15 -13.73
N ARG A 94 0.81 -27.37 -13.33
CA ARG A 94 -0.15 -28.46 -13.09
C ARG A 94 -0.59 -28.50 -11.63
N ARG A 95 0.35 -28.33 -10.70
CA ARG A 95 0.08 -28.29 -9.26
C ARG A 95 1.02 -27.31 -8.60
N LEU A 96 0.45 -26.25 -8.01
CA LEU A 96 1.19 -25.31 -7.20
C LEU A 96 1.22 -25.80 -5.75
N VAL A 97 2.40 -26.14 -5.25
CA VAL A 97 2.63 -26.49 -3.85
C VAL A 97 3.32 -25.33 -3.16
N MET A 98 2.74 -24.84 -2.07
CA MET A 98 3.30 -23.80 -1.24
C MET A 98 3.36 -24.31 0.19
N ASP A 99 4.52 -24.18 0.82
CA ASP A 99 4.71 -24.54 2.22
C ASP A 99 5.58 -23.51 2.92
N GLU A 100 5.37 -23.35 4.22
CA GLU A 100 6.19 -22.51 5.09
C GLU A 100 6.68 -23.33 6.28
N PHE A 101 8.01 -23.49 6.39
CA PHE A 101 8.60 -24.24 7.50
C PHE A 101 9.64 -23.41 8.24
N ALA A 102 9.74 -23.69 9.55
CA ALA A 102 10.69 -23.03 10.43
C ALA A 102 12.11 -23.55 10.17
N LEU A 103 13.03 -22.66 9.82
CA LEU A 103 14.44 -22.99 9.60
C LEU A 103 15.17 -23.27 10.92
N HIS A 104 14.82 -22.54 11.99
CA HIS A 104 15.44 -22.64 13.32
C HIS A 104 14.41 -22.28 14.40
N LYS A 105 14.67 -22.65 15.67
CA LYS A 105 13.93 -22.10 16.82
C LYS A 105 14.09 -20.57 16.84
N GLY A 106 12.98 -19.83 16.95
CA GLY A 106 12.98 -18.36 17.02
C GLY A 106 12.40 -17.63 15.80
N HIS A 107 11.31 -18.14 15.23
CA HIS A 107 10.49 -17.43 14.22
C HIS A 107 11.22 -17.06 12.92
N ARG A 108 12.18 -17.89 12.48
CA ARG A 108 12.75 -17.81 11.13
C ARG A 108 12.09 -18.84 10.24
N TYR A 109 11.36 -18.36 9.25
CA TYR A 109 10.60 -19.20 8.32
C TYR A 109 11.18 -19.10 6.91
N ALA A 110 11.08 -20.18 6.16
CA ALA A 110 11.30 -20.19 4.71
C ALA A 110 9.99 -20.61 4.04
N THR A 111 9.64 -19.91 2.97
CA THR A 111 8.53 -20.31 2.08
C THR A 111 9.12 -21.01 0.87
N VAL A 112 8.61 -22.20 0.57
CA VAL A 112 8.95 -22.95 -0.66
C VAL A 112 7.76 -22.96 -1.58
N ILE A 113 8.01 -22.76 -2.87
CA ILE A 113 7.02 -22.77 -3.94
C ILE A 113 7.53 -23.74 -5.01
N MET A 114 6.71 -24.74 -5.38
CA MET A 114 7.05 -25.78 -6.37
C MET A 114 5.90 -25.99 -7.37
N ASP A 115 6.27 -26.35 -8.60
CA ASP A 115 5.37 -26.90 -9.63
C ASP A 115 5.59 -28.42 -9.73
N ALA A 116 4.53 -29.23 -9.64
CA ALA A 116 4.58 -30.68 -9.40
C ALA A 116 3.66 -31.54 -10.29
#